data_AF-A0A7S2T2N9-F1
#
_entry.id   AF-A0A7S2T2N9-F1
#
_cell.length_a   1.000
_cell.length_b   1.000
_cell.length_c   1.000
_cell.angle_alpha   90.00
_cell.angle_beta   90.00
_cell.angle_gamma   90.00
#
_symmetry.space_group_name_H-M   'P 1'
#
loop_
_entity.id
_entity.type
_entity.pdbx_description
1 polymer ?
#
loop_
_entity_poly.entity_id
_entity_poly.type
_entity_poly.pdbx_seq_one_letter_code
_entity_poly.pdbx_strand_id
1 'polypeptide(L)'
;GQKIHSIIQDSLKVRVRGGPFKHKFVESVKQDLGLGQDSEFMESSSSTESKRPFPLYNMTAKSIGLATEASNSNIPSLVSAVLPKDAPAASKHFLARYLMHPPPPSVAESVQKSLQRISQVTRALPLLPILPAHKIAKMIHSKEANHSVYVDLLAMLKGIQDIFESSELEEALFPLTAVAAMSTGKKFKTSEIRDVCDEVIEEIEKVVNTAEYQELMSSVLDTVADGEEEGDGGDDAAGE
;
A
#
# COMPACT_ATOMS: atom_id res chain seq x y z
N GLY A 1 -27.38 8.66 -9.86
CA GLY A 1 -25.91 8.65 -9.79
C GLY A 1 -25.44 9.14 -8.43
N GLN A 2 -25.44 8.28 -7.40
CA GLN A 2 -24.95 8.66 -6.06
C GLN A 2 -24.20 7.52 -5.34
N LYS A 3 -23.86 6.43 -6.06
CA LYS A 3 -23.22 5.23 -5.47
C LYS A 3 -21.81 4.92 -5.99
N ILE A 4 -21.21 5.83 -6.76
CA ILE A 4 -19.85 5.64 -7.31
C ILE A 4 -18.84 6.61 -6.66
N HIS A 5 -19.17 7.24 -5.52
CA HIS A 5 -18.26 8.19 -4.89
C HIS A 5 -17.29 7.60 -3.85
N SER A 6 -17.28 6.28 -3.62
CA SER A 6 -16.33 5.68 -2.65
C SER A 6 -15.57 4.45 -3.17
N ILE A 7 -15.58 4.19 -4.49
CA ILE A 7 -14.91 3.01 -5.05
C ILE A 7 -13.40 3.23 -5.24
N ILE A 8 -12.95 4.49 -5.18
CA ILE A 8 -11.57 4.90 -5.44
C ILE A 8 -10.94 5.44 -4.14
N GLN A 9 -10.79 4.58 -3.14
CA GLN A 9 -9.82 4.87 -2.07
C GLN A 9 -8.64 3.92 -2.10
N ASP A 10 -8.81 2.63 -2.42
CA ASP A 10 -7.68 1.72 -2.59
C ASP A 10 -8.03 0.57 -3.52
N SER A 11 -7.56 0.64 -4.78
CA SER A 11 -7.45 -0.48 -5.75
C SER A 11 -8.48 -1.61 -5.51
N LEU A 12 -9.77 -1.28 -5.45
CA LEU A 12 -10.80 -2.28 -5.17
C LEU A 12 -10.96 -3.10 -6.44
N LYS A 13 -10.51 -4.35 -6.41
CA LYS A 13 -10.77 -5.31 -7.48
C LYS A 13 -12.27 -5.59 -7.53
N VAL A 14 -12.99 -4.84 -8.36
CA VAL A 14 -14.40 -5.09 -8.61
C VAL A 14 -14.53 -6.33 -9.48
N ARG A 15 -14.97 -7.44 -8.89
CA ARG A 15 -15.32 -8.64 -9.65
C ARG A 15 -16.66 -8.42 -10.33
N VAL A 16 -16.65 -7.92 -11.56
CA VAL A 16 -17.85 -7.84 -12.39
C VAL A 16 -18.12 -9.23 -12.98
N ARG A 17 -18.99 -10.02 -12.35
CA ARG A 17 -19.50 -11.25 -12.96
C ARG A 17 -20.38 -10.89 -14.15
N GLY A 18 -20.15 -11.58 -15.28
CA GLY A 18 -20.69 -11.30 -16.61
C GLY A 18 -22.11 -10.73 -16.62
N GLY A 19 -22.25 -9.58 -17.28
CA GLY A 19 -23.49 -8.87 -17.52
C GLY A 19 -23.25 -7.53 -18.24
N PRO A 20 -24.32 -6.82 -18.64
CA PRO A 20 -24.26 -5.53 -19.36
C PRO A 20 -23.59 -4.38 -18.59
N PHE A 21 -23.18 -4.63 -17.33
CA PHE A 21 -22.52 -3.68 -16.44
C PHE A 21 -21.01 -3.53 -16.70
N LYS A 22 -20.36 -4.49 -17.39
CA LYS A 22 -18.92 -4.42 -17.66
C LYS A 22 -18.55 -3.19 -18.51
N HIS A 23 -19.30 -2.95 -19.58
CA HIS A 23 -19.05 -1.81 -20.48
C HIS A 23 -19.28 -0.48 -19.78
N LYS A 24 -20.44 -0.30 -19.13
CA LYS A 24 -20.77 0.94 -18.40
C LYS A 24 -19.81 1.24 -17.26
N PHE A 25 -19.33 0.20 -16.56
CA PHE A 25 -18.32 0.36 -15.51
C PHE A 25 -16.99 0.84 -16.08
N VAL A 26 -16.48 0.19 -17.13
CA VAL A 26 -15.22 0.61 -17.79
C VAL A 26 -15.34 2.03 -18.34
N GLU A 27 -16.48 2.39 -18.94
CA GLU A 27 -16.75 3.73 -19.45
C GLU A 27 -16.77 4.79 -18.33
N SER A 28 -17.39 4.47 -17.19
CA SER A 28 -17.38 5.38 -16.02
C SER A 28 -15.96 5.55 -15.46
N VAL A 29 -15.18 4.47 -15.37
CA VAL A 29 -13.78 4.56 -14.92
C VAL A 29 -12.92 5.34 -15.91
N LYS A 30 -13.12 5.17 -17.23
CA LYS A 30 -12.46 5.98 -18.25
C LYS A 30 -12.77 7.47 -18.07
N GLN A 31 -14.04 7.80 -17.88
CA GLN A 31 -14.48 9.17 -17.67
C GLN A 31 -13.89 9.77 -16.38
N ASP A 32 -13.93 9.05 -15.26
CA ASP A 32 -13.39 9.51 -13.97
C ASP A 32 -11.87 9.74 -13.99
N LEU A 33 -11.15 8.94 -14.80
CA LEU A 33 -9.71 9.02 -15.00
C LEU A 33 -9.30 9.93 -16.16
N GLY A 34 -10.25 10.51 -16.90
CA GLY A 34 -9.95 11.36 -18.07
C GLY A 34 -9.31 10.62 -19.24
N LEU A 35 -9.48 9.30 -19.32
CA LEU A 35 -8.86 8.46 -20.35
C LEU A 35 -9.64 8.53 -21.68
N GLY A 36 -8.91 8.52 -22.80
CA GLY A 36 -9.50 8.50 -24.15
C GLY A 36 -10.34 7.24 -24.40
N GLN A 37 -11.27 7.31 -25.37
CA GLN A 37 -12.08 6.14 -25.72
C GLN A 37 -11.22 4.95 -26.17
N ASP A 38 -10.07 5.22 -26.79
CA ASP A 38 -9.11 4.23 -27.27
C ASP A 38 -8.19 3.66 -26.18
N SER A 39 -8.26 4.15 -24.94
CA SER A 39 -7.45 3.61 -23.85
C SER A 39 -7.84 2.16 -23.56
N GLU A 40 -6.90 1.25 -23.77
CA GLU A 40 -7.10 -0.18 -23.50
C GLU A 40 -7.01 -0.46 -22.00
N PHE A 41 -7.98 -1.23 -21.49
CA PHE A 41 -7.95 -1.74 -20.12
C PHE A 41 -7.42 -3.15 -20.17
N MET A 42 -6.34 -3.42 -19.43
CA MET A 42 -5.84 -4.78 -19.28
C MET A 42 -6.87 -5.61 -18.50
N GLU A 43 -7.57 -6.51 -19.18
CA GLU A 43 -8.48 -7.45 -18.54
C GLU A 43 -7.67 -8.56 -17.86
N SER A 44 -7.41 -8.42 -16.56
CA SER A 44 -6.84 -9.50 -15.77
C SER A 44 -7.95 -10.49 -15.40
N SER A 45 -8.09 -11.58 -16.17
CA SER A 45 -8.93 -12.70 -15.75
C SER A 45 -8.24 -13.41 -14.58
N SER A 46 -8.86 -13.39 -13.39
CA SER A 46 -8.45 -14.31 -12.34
C SER A 46 -8.83 -15.71 -12.83
N SER A 47 -7.85 -16.56 -13.14
CA SER A 47 -8.10 -17.93 -13.57
C SER A 47 -9.07 -18.64 -12.60
N THR A 48 -9.89 -19.53 -13.13
CA THR A 48 -10.80 -20.40 -12.36
C THR A 48 -10.07 -21.31 -11.37
N GLU A 49 -8.74 -21.39 -11.48
CA GLU A 49 -7.82 -22.07 -10.56
C GLU A 49 -7.24 -21.15 -9.48
N SER A 50 -7.89 -20.03 -9.15
CA SER A 50 -7.41 -19.23 -8.02
C SER A 50 -7.48 -20.08 -6.75
N LYS A 51 -6.36 -20.59 -6.25
CA LYS A 51 -6.20 -21.16 -4.89
C LYS A 51 -6.50 -20.14 -3.78
N ARG A 52 -7.06 -18.97 -4.15
CA ARG A 52 -7.44 -17.93 -3.24
C ARG A 52 -8.60 -18.44 -2.36
N PRO A 53 -8.48 -18.34 -1.03
CA PRO A 53 -9.60 -18.65 -0.16
C PRO A 53 -10.76 -17.68 -0.41
N PHE A 54 -11.98 -18.12 -0.08
CA PHE A 54 -13.14 -17.26 -0.19
C PHE A 54 -13.01 -16.06 0.76
N PRO A 55 -13.49 -14.86 0.34
CA PRO A 55 -13.64 -13.74 1.25
C PRO A 55 -14.42 -14.12 2.51
N LEU A 56 -14.09 -13.46 3.62
CA LEU A 56 -14.77 -13.69 4.88
C LEU A 56 -16.22 -13.17 4.81
N TYR A 57 -17.18 -13.93 5.36
CA TYR A 57 -18.55 -13.46 5.49
C TYR A 57 -18.60 -12.25 6.43
N ASN A 58 -19.45 -11.27 6.11
CA ASN A 58 -19.58 -10.03 6.90
C ASN A 58 -19.89 -10.33 8.38
N MET A 59 -20.78 -11.31 8.64
CA MET A 59 -21.09 -11.75 10.01
C MET A 59 -19.86 -12.28 10.75
N THR A 60 -19.05 -13.09 10.09
CA THR A 60 -17.80 -13.62 10.66
C THR A 60 -16.77 -12.51 10.87
N ALA A 61 -16.66 -11.57 9.93
CA ALA A 61 -15.79 -10.41 10.05
C ALA A 61 -16.14 -9.54 11.26
N LYS A 62 -17.43 -9.34 11.53
CA LYS A 62 -17.90 -8.64 12.73
C LYS A 62 -17.62 -9.43 13.99
N SER A 63 -17.89 -10.74 13.99
CA SER A 63 -17.70 -11.59 15.18
C SER A 63 -16.24 -11.66 15.65
N ILE A 64 -15.28 -11.50 14.73
CA ILE A 64 -13.84 -11.47 15.05
C ILE A 64 -13.24 -10.06 15.12
N GLY A 65 -14.06 -9.00 15.05
CA GLY A 65 -13.59 -7.63 15.21
C GLY A 65 -12.79 -7.06 14.02
N LEU A 66 -13.00 -7.55 12.79
CA LEU A 66 -12.41 -6.98 11.57
C LEU A 66 -13.29 -5.91 10.90
N ALA A 67 -14.61 -6.10 10.93
CA ALA A 67 -15.57 -5.15 10.36
C ALA A 67 -16.19 -4.31 11.48
N THR A 68 -15.42 -3.37 12.02
CA THR A 68 -15.87 -2.46 13.07
C THR A 68 -16.51 -1.23 12.42
N GLU A 69 -17.83 -1.29 12.23
CA GLU A 69 -18.62 -0.06 12.12
C GLU A 69 -18.57 0.62 13.49
N ALA A 70 -17.93 1.78 13.54
CA ALA A 70 -17.65 2.51 14.77
C ALA A 70 -18.91 2.68 15.63
N SER A 71 -18.74 2.47 16.94
CA SER A 71 -19.60 2.87 18.08
C SER A 71 -20.49 1.86 18.81
N ASN A 72 -20.78 0.63 18.32
CA ASN A 72 -21.79 -0.22 19.00
C ASN A 72 -21.50 -1.74 19.10
N SER A 73 -20.25 -2.21 18.96
CA SER A 73 -19.94 -3.63 19.19
C SER A 73 -19.11 -3.82 20.47
N ASN A 74 -19.57 -4.66 21.39
CA ASN A 74 -18.79 -5.20 22.52
C ASN A 74 -17.60 -6.10 22.10
N ILE A 75 -17.24 -6.10 20.81
CA ILE A 75 -16.23 -6.97 20.23
C ILE A 75 -14.95 -6.15 20.03
N PRO A 76 -13.81 -6.55 20.62
CA PRO A 76 -12.56 -5.83 20.46
C PRO A 76 -12.05 -5.91 19.01
N SER A 77 -11.36 -4.85 18.58
CA SER A 77 -10.76 -4.78 17.24
C SER A 77 -9.55 -5.71 17.14
N LEU A 78 -9.60 -6.68 16.21
CA LEU A 78 -8.47 -7.56 15.94
C LEU A 78 -7.27 -6.80 15.38
N VAL A 79 -7.51 -5.80 14.54
CA VAL A 79 -6.44 -4.97 13.95
C VAL A 79 -5.70 -4.21 15.04
N SER A 80 -6.42 -3.68 16.02
CA SER A 80 -5.86 -2.95 17.17
C SER A 80 -5.15 -3.85 18.17
N ALA A 81 -5.46 -5.14 18.18
CA ALA A 81 -4.76 -6.12 19.02
C ALA A 81 -3.43 -6.60 18.40
N VAL A 82 -3.31 -6.55 17.06
CA VAL A 82 -2.12 -7.03 16.34
C VAL A 82 -1.12 -5.90 16.08
N LEU A 83 -1.59 -4.69 15.81
CA LEU A 83 -0.74 -3.55 15.49
C LEU A 83 -0.57 -2.61 16.71
N PRO A 84 0.59 -1.94 16.84
CA PRO A 84 0.78 -0.84 17.78
C PRO A 84 -0.31 0.24 17.65
N LYS A 85 -0.56 0.98 18.73
CA LYS A 85 -1.63 2.00 18.79
C LYS A 85 -1.40 3.12 17.76
N ASP A 86 -0.15 3.52 17.63
CA ASP A 86 0.43 4.51 16.72
C ASP A 86 0.62 4.00 15.28
N ALA A 87 0.37 2.72 15.01
CA ALA A 87 0.56 2.17 13.67
C ALA A 87 -0.19 3.00 12.60
N PRO A 88 0.47 3.31 11.46
CA PRO A 88 -0.12 4.15 10.41
C PRO A 88 -1.48 3.64 9.94
N ALA A 89 -2.37 4.57 9.58
CA ALA A 89 -3.70 4.23 9.09
C ALA A 89 -3.62 3.26 7.90
N ALA A 90 -2.68 3.45 6.98
CA ALA A 90 -2.47 2.56 5.84
C ALA A 90 -2.15 1.13 6.25
N SER A 91 -1.33 0.92 7.28
CA SER A 91 -1.00 -0.42 7.81
C SER A 91 -2.22 -1.11 8.40
N LYS A 92 -3.03 -0.35 9.17
CA LYS A 92 -4.31 -0.84 9.73
C LYS A 92 -5.29 -1.26 8.63
N HIS A 93 -5.44 -0.42 7.59
CA HIS A 93 -6.30 -0.70 6.43
C HIS A 93 -5.80 -1.90 5.63
N PHE A 94 -4.49 -1.98 5.40
CA PHE A 94 -3.87 -3.11 4.70
C PHE A 94 -4.15 -4.42 5.44
N LEU A 95 -3.89 -4.49 6.75
CA LEU A 95 -4.10 -5.69 7.55
C LEU A 95 -5.57 -6.12 7.56
N ALA A 96 -6.49 -5.17 7.80
CA ALA A 96 -7.92 -5.45 7.78
C ALA A 96 -8.36 -6.04 6.44
N ARG A 97 -7.94 -5.41 5.34
CA ARG A 97 -8.26 -5.86 3.98
C ARG A 97 -7.64 -7.22 3.67
N TYR A 98 -6.40 -7.44 4.08
CA TYR A 98 -5.67 -8.69 3.85
C TYR A 98 -6.35 -9.87 4.54
N LEU A 99 -6.83 -9.67 5.78
CA LEU A 99 -7.57 -10.68 6.55
C LEU A 99 -8.99 -10.90 6.02
N MET A 100 -9.67 -9.85 5.57
CA MET A 100 -11.01 -9.94 4.96
C MET A 100 -11.00 -10.66 3.60
N HIS A 101 -9.90 -10.50 2.86
CA HIS A 101 -9.75 -11.03 1.51
C HIS A 101 -8.43 -11.78 1.39
N PRO A 102 -8.29 -12.93 2.08
CA PRO A 102 -7.05 -13.67 2.14
C PRO A 102 -6.49 -13.94 0.74
N PRO A 103 -5.16 -13.83 0.56
CA PRO A 103 -4.56 -14.07 -0.73
C PRO A 103 -4.38 -15.58 -0.99
N PRO A 104 -4.00 -15.99 -2.21
CA PRO A 104 -3.60 -17.36 -2.48
C PRO A 104 -2.45 -17.83 -1.56
N PRO A 105 -2.37 -19.13 -1.21
CA PRO A 105 -1.33 -19.67 -0.33
C PRO A 105 0.10 -19.29 -0.74
N SER A 106 0.41 -19.26 -2.04
CA SER A 106 1.73 -18.86 -2.52
C SER A 106 2.07 -17.40 -2.19
N VAL A 107 1.09 -16.50 -2.22
CA VAL A 107 1.27 -15.09 -1.86
C VAL A 107 1.35 -14.93 -0.34
N ALA A 108 0.55 -15.70 0.41
CA ALA A 108 0.64 -15.73 1.87
C ALA A 108 2.02 -16.22 2.34
N GLU A 109 2.55 -17.26 1.70
CA GLU A 109 3.90 -17.78 1.96
C GLU A 109 4.98 -16.73 1.65
N SER A 110 4.86 -15.98 0.56
CA SER A 110 5.76 -14.87 0.26
C SER A 110 5.74 -13.80 1.35
N VAL A 111 4.56 -13.41 1.84
CA VAL A 111 4.45 -12.44 2.95
C VAL A 111 5.08 -12.99 4.23
N GLN A 112 4.83 -14.26 4.57
CA GLN A 112 5.41 -14.89 5.75
C GLN A 112 6.95 -14.93 5.67
N LYS A 113 7.50 -15.32 4.51
CA LYS A 113 8.95 -15.32 4.27
C LYS A 113 9.54 -13.93 4.45
N SER A 114 8.90 -12.91 3.86
CA SER A 114 9.32 -11.52 4.04
C SER A 114 9.32 -11.10 5.49
N LEU A 115 8.23 -11.33 6.24
CA LEU A 115 8.15 -10.94 7.65
C LEU A 115 9.22 -11.62 8.51
N GLN A 116 9.49 -12.90 8.27
CA GLN A 116 10.58 -13.62 8.94
C GLN A 116 11.94 -13.00 8.63
N ARG A 117 12.21 -12.66 7.36
CA ARG A 117 13.47 -12.03 6.99
C ARG A 117 13.60 -10.61 7.52
N ILE A 118 12.54 -9.80 7.45
CA ILE A 118 12.49 -8.44 8.04
C ILE A 118 12.85 -8.49 9.52
N SER A 119 12.36 -9.48 10.28
CA SER A 119 12.70 -9.62 11.71
C SER A 119 14.18 -9.91 12.01
N GLN A 120 14.95 -10.27 10.98
CA GLN A 120 16.38 -10.55 11.05
C GLN A 120 17.23 -9.44 10.41
N VAL A 121 16.60 -8.48 9.74
CA VAL A 121 17.31 -7.37 9.10
C VAL A 121 17.94 -6.50 10.17
N THR A 122 19.24 -6.27 10.05
CA THR A 122 20.01 -5.43 10.98
C THR A 122 20.09 -3.96 10.54
N ARG A 123 19.82 -3.70 9.25
CA ARG A 123 19.78 -2.37 8.65
C ARG A 123 18.42 -1.70 8.85
N ALA A 124 18.41 -0.37 8.92
CA ALA A 124 17.18 0.40 8.87
C ALA A 124 16.41 0.11 7.57
N LEU A 125 15.10 -0.08 7.68
CA LEU A 125 14.23 -0.21 6.52
C LEU A 125 14.13 1.13 5.79
N PRO A 126 14.11 1.14 4.45
CA PRO A 126 13.98 2.39 3.71
C PRO A 126 12.61 3.02 3.97
N LEU A 127 12.59 4.35 4.03
CA LEU A 127 11.37 5.11 4.17
C LEU A 127 10.63 5.14 2.83
N LEU A 128 9.40 4.63 2.84
CA LEU A 128 8.54 4.58 1.66
C LEU A 128 7.29 5.41 1.91
N PRO A 129 7.23 6.66 1.42
CA PRO A 129 6.02 7.47 1.48
C PRO A 129 4.84 6.71 0.87
N ILE A 130 3.71 6.66 1.58
CA ILE A 130 2.52 5.95 1.12
C ILE A 130 1.73 6.87 0.20
N LEU A 131 1.95 6.71 -1.10
CA LEU A 131 1.33 7.55 -2.11
C LEU A 131 0.20 6.80 -2.84
N PRO A 132 -1.03 7.37 -2.89
CA PRO A 132 -2.12 6.76 -3.64
C PRO A 132 -1.82 6.82 -5.15
N ALA A 133 -1.42 5.69 -5.73
CA ALA A 133 -0.98 5.60 -7.13
C ALA A 133 -1.98 6.19 -8.14
N HIS A 134 -3.28 5.99 -7.93
CA HIS A 134 -4.33 6.55 -8.80
C HIS A 134 -4.35 8.09 -8.78
N LYS A 135 -4.10 8.69 -7.61
CA LYS A 135 -4.07 10.14 -7.45
C LYS A 135 -2.85 10.72 -8.14
N ILE A 136 -1.67 10.11 -7.96
CA ILE A 136 -0.45 10.52 -8.65
C ILE A 136 -0.63 10.45 -10.16
N ALA A 137 -1.10 9.30 -10.68
CA ALA A 137 -1.33 9.12 -12.10
C ALA A 137 -2.29 10.17 -12.67
N LYS A 138 -3.38 10.46 -11.95
CA LYS A 138 -4.33 11.51 -12.35
C LYS A 138 -3.68 12.90 -12.35
N MET A 139 -2.98 13.28 -11.28
CA MET A 139 -2.34 14.61 -11.18
C MET A 139 -1.28 14.79 -12.27
N ILE A 140 -0.48 13.77 -12.57
CA ILE A 140 0.51 13.82 -13.66
C ILE A 140 -0.20 13.96 -15.01
N HIS A 141 -1.23 13.14 -15.28
CA HIS A 141 -1.96 13.19 -16.54
C HIS A 141 -2.67 14.53 -16.77
N SER A 142 -3.29 15.07 -15.73
CA SER A 142 -3.97 16.38 -15.76
C SER A 142 -3.01 17.56 -15.70
N LYS A 143 -1.68 17.34 -15.59
CA LYS A 143 -0.66 18.38 -15.40
C LYS A 143 -0.91 19.26 -14.16
N GLU A 144 -1.51 18.66 -13.14
CA GLU A 144 -1.82 19.27 -11.83
C GLU A 144 -0.83 18.82 -10.74
N ALA A 145 0.10 17.91 -11.07
CA ALA A 145 1.16 17.50 -10.16
C ALA A 145 2.07 18.69 -9.87
N ASN A 146 2.13 19.09 -8.61
CA ASN A 146 3.00 20.16 -8.13
C ASN A 146 4.36 19.58 -7.71
N HIS A 147 5.29 20.47 -7.33
CA HIS A 147 6.64 20.09 -6.93
C HIS A 147 6.66 19.05 -5.80
N SER A 148 5.83 19.22 -4.75
CA SER A 148 5.79 18.30 -3.61
C SER A 148 5.42 16.87 -4.01
N VAL A 149 4.53 16.68 -4.99
CA VAL A 149 4.19 15.34 -5.51
C VAL A 149 5.41 14.66 -6.14
N TYR A 150 6.25 15.41 -6.86
CA TYR A 150 7.47 14.88 -7.45
C TYR A 150 8.55 14.58 -6.41
N VAL A 151 8.67 15.41 -5.36
CA VAL A 151 9.58 15.15 -4.22
C VAL A 151 9.16 13.87 -3.48
N ASP A 152 7.88 13.70 -3.18
CA ASP A 152 7.36 12.49 -2.53
C ASP A 152 7.58 11.24 -3.40
N LEU A 153 7.31 11.36 -4.71
CA LEU A 153 7.53 10.27 -5.67
C LEU A 153 9.01 9.91 -5.78
N LEU A 154 9.90 10.91 -5.81
CA LEU A 154 11.35 10.71 -5.80
C LEU A 154 11.80 9.98 -4.54
N ALA A 155 11.30 10.37 -3.37
CA ALA A 155 11.60 9.69 -2.11
C ALA A 155 11.15 8.23 -2.09
N MET A 156 9.95 7.94 -2.59
CA MET A 156 9.49 6.56 -2.73
C MET A 156 10.37 5.76 -3.69
N LEU A 157 10.76 6.33 -4.84
CA LEU A 157 11.61 5.64 -5.82
C LEU A 157 13.02 5.39 -5.31
N LYS A 158 13.63 6.36 -4.61
CA LYS A 158 14.94 6.19 -3.95
C LYS A 158 14.89 5.14 -2.85
N GLY A 159 13.83 5.13 -2.03
CA GLY A 159 13.64 4.07 -1.05
C GLY A 159 13.48 2.68 -1.68
N ILE A 160 12.92 2.58 -2.89
CA ILE A 160 12.89 1.32 -3.66
C ILE A 160 14.28 0.97 -4.22
N GLN A 161 15.05 1.95 -4.69
CA GLN A 161 16.43 1.77 -5.15
C GLN A 161 17.30 1.21 -4.02
N ASP A 162 17.20 1.77 -2.80
CA ASP A 162 17.91 1.31 -1.60
C ASP A 162 17.67 -0.17 -1.29
N ILE A 163 16.45 -0.68 -1.57
CA ILE A 163 16.13 -2.11 -1.39
C ILE A 163 17.02 -2.97 -2.29
N PHE A 164 17.26 -2.53 -3.53
CA PHE A 164 18.00 -3.27 -4.54
C PHE A 164 19.52 -3.12 -4.44
N GLU A 165 20.00 -2.16 -3.64
CA GLU A 165 21.42 -1.99 -3.33
C GLU A 165 21.90 -2.91 -2.20
N SER A 166 21.00 -3.36 -1.34
CA SER A 166 21.29 -4.28 -0.24
C SER A 166 20.69 -5.66 -0.49
N SER A 167 21.54 -6.68 -0.64
CA SER A 167 21.08 -8.07 -0.79
C SER A 167 20.21 -8.53 0.39
N GLU A 168 20.47 -8.02 1.60
CA GLU A 168 19.69 -8.30 2.81
C GLU A 168 18.26 -7.73 2.69
N LEU A 169 18.13 -6.47 2.25
CA LEU A 169 16.83 -5.83 2.05
C LEU A 169 16.10 -6.41 0.84
N GLU A 170 16.81 -6.71 -0.24
CA GLU A 170 16.25 -7.35 -1.43
C GLU A 170 15.64 -8.71 -1.07
N GLU A 171 16.39 -9.58 -0.38
CA GLU A 171 15.89 -10.88 0.08
C GLU A 171 14.68 -10.75 1.02
N ALA A 172 14.66 -9.72 1.87
CA ALA A 172 13.59 -9.49 2.81
C ALA A 172 12.32 -8.94 2.15
N LEU A 173 12.44 -7.98 1.23
CA LEU A 173 11.32 -7.18 0.73
C LEU A 173 10.85 -7.60 -0.67
N PHE A 174 11.71 -8.17 -1.51
CA PHE A 174 11.32 -8.61 -2.85
C PHE A 174 10.15 -9.61 -2.88
N PRO A 175 10.01 -10.57 -1.95
CA PRO A 175 8.84 -11.46 -1.95
C PRO A 175 7.50 -10.72 -1.78
N LEU A 176 7.47 -9.50 -1.21
CA LEU A 176 6.26 -8.68 -1.11
C LEU A 176 5.76 -8.19 -2.49
N THR A 177 6.59 -8.23 -3.54
CA THR A 177 6.13 -7.98 -4.92
C THR A 177 5.04 -8.97 -5.35
N ALA A 178 4.90 -10.13 -4.70
CA ALA A 178 3.79 -11.05 -4.92
C ALA A 178 2.43 -10.43 -4.53
N VAL A 179 2.40 -9.57 -3.49
CA VAL A 179 1.20 -8.85 -3.06
C VAL A 179 0.86 -7.74 -4.06
N ALA A 180 1.87 -7.01 -4.51
CA ALA A 180 1.72 -6.03 -5.57
C ALA A 180 1.20 -6.70 -6.85
N ALA A 181 1.79 -7.82 -7.26
CA ALA A 181 1.41 -8.56 -8.47
C ALA A 181 -0.01 -9.11 -8.38
N MET A 182 -0.40 -9.60 -7.20
CA MET A 182 -1.78 -9.98 -6.94
C MET A 182 -2.73 -8.80 -7.07
N SER A 183 -2.32 -7.59 -6.68
CA SER A 183 -3.18 -6.39 -6.68
C SER A 183 -3.26 -5.72 -8.05
N THR A 184 -2.15 -5.64 -8.79
CA THR A 184 -2.05 -5.03 -10.12
C THR A 184 -2.38 -6.00 -11.24
N GLY A 185 -2.25 -7.30 -11.02
CA GLY A 185 -2.33 -8.32 -12.07
C GLY A 185 -1.05 -8.42 -12.92
N LYS A 186 -0.02 -7.62 -12.64
CA LYS A 186 1.27 -7.63 -13.35
C LYS A 186 2.31 -8.36 -12.51
N LYS A 187 3.01 -9.33 -13.10
CA LYS A 187 4.19 -9.93 -12.46
C LYS A 187 5.37 -8.98 -12.60
N PHE A 188 6.22 -8.95 -11.59
CA PHE A 188 7.40 -8.09 -11.58
C PHE A 188 8.66 -8.94 -11.58
N LYS A 189 9.66 -8.50 -12.35
CA LYS A 189 11.04 -8.97 -12.22
C LYS A 189 11.87 -7.89 -11.53
N THR A 190 12.87 -8.30 -10.76
CA THR A 190 13.80 -7.36 -10.08
C THR A 190 14.39 -6.35 -11.06
N SER A 191 14.92 -6.82 -12.20
CA SER A 191 15.52 -5.95 -13.22
C SER A 191 14.51 -4.95 -13.78
N GLU A 192 13.29 -5.39 -14.07
CA GLU A 192 12.25 -4.51 -14.63
C GLU A 192 11.83 -3.39 -13.65
N ILE A 193 11.81 -3.66 -12.34
CA ILE A 193 11.52 -2.59 -11.36
C ILE A 193 12.70 -1.64 -11.26
N ARG A 194 13.93 -2.18 -11.19
CA ARG A 194 15.15 -1.38 -11.07
C ARG A 194 15.31 -0.42 -12.25
N ASP A 195 15.27 -0.93 -13.47
CA ASP A 195 15.47 -0.16 -14.70
C ASP A 195 14.43 0.98 -14.80
N VAL A 196 13.16 0.69 -14.48
CA VAL A 196 12.09 1.70 -14.49
C VAL A 196 12.26 2.73 -13.37
N CYS A 197 12.71 2.33 -12.18
CA CYS A 197 12.97 3.29 -11.11
C CYS A 197 14.10 4.23 -11.48
N ASP A 198 15.21 3.70 -12.02
CA ASP A 198 16.36 4.50 -12.43
C ASP A 198 15.98 5.52 -13.54
N GLU A 199 15.21 5.09 -14.55
CA GLU A 199 14.73 5.97 -15.63
C GLU A 199 13.83 7.11 -15.09
N VAL A 200 12.89 6.78 -14.19
CA VAL A 200 11.95 7.78 -13.65
C VAL A 200 12.66 8.73 -12.67
N ILE A 201 13.62 8.24 -11.89
CA ILE A 201 14.44 9.08 -11.01
C ILE A 201 15.20 10.11 -11.84
N GLU A 202 15.88 9.69 -12.90
CA GLU A 202 16.64 10.60 -13.79
C GLU A 202 15.74 11.69 -14.37
N GLU A 203 14.50 11.34 -14.76
CA GLU A 203 13.56 12.31 -15.30
C GLU A 203 13.03 13.30 -14.25
N ILE A 204 12.75 12.84 -13.03
CA ILE A 204 12.29 13.71 -11.95
C ILE A 204 13.42 14.65 -11.49
N GLU A 205 14.66 14.18 -11.42
CA GLU A 205 15.82 14.98 -11.00
C GLU A 205 16.17 16.11 -11.98
N LYS A 206 15.69 16.06 -13.23
CA LYS A 206 15.78 17.19 -14.17
C LYS A 206 14.91 18.39 -13.75
N VAL A 207 13.89 18.15 -12.91
CA VAL A 207 12.86 19.15 -12.54
C VAL A 207 12.87 19.46 -11.05
N VAL A 208 13.24 18.51 -10.20
CA VAL A 208 13.26 18.64 -8.74
C VAL A 208 14.63 19.08 -8.23
N ASN A 209 14.68 20.09 -7.37
CA ASN A 209 15.91 20.52 -6.71
C ASN A 209 16.26 19.56 -5.55
N THR A 210 17.46 18.99 -5.57
CA THR A 210 17.94 18.00 -4.58
C THR A 210 17.94 18.52 -3.14
N ALA A 211 17.97 19.84 -2.93
CA ALA A 211 17.93 20.45 -1.59
C ALA A 211 16.60 20.20 -0.85
N GLU A 212 15.45 20.21 -1.55
CA GLU A 212 14.13 20.01 -0.93
C GLU A 212 13.87 18.53 -0.59
N TYR A 213 14.46 17.62 -1.36
CA TYR A 213 14.49 16.19 -1.02
C TYR A 213 15.20 15.93 0.31
N GLN A 214 16.32 16.61 0.56
CA GLN A 214 17.06 16.50 1.83
C GLN A 214 16.23 17.00 3.01
N GLU A 215 15.45 18.09 2.82
CA GLU A 215 14.55 18.64 3.84
C GLU A 215 13.41 17.66 4.19
N LEU A 216 12.77 17.05 3.19
CA LEU A 216 11.75 16.01 3.42
C LEU A 216 12.34 14.82 4.21
N MET A 217 13.52 14.35 3.82
CA MET A 217 14.16 13.22 4.51
C MET A 217 14.53 13.57 5.96
N SER A 218 14.98 14.80 6.23
CA SER A 218 15.23 15.26 7.60
C SER A 218 13.95 15.32 8.44
N SER A 219 12.87 15.87 7.90
CA SER A 219 11.59 15.96 8.61
C SER A 219 10.99 14.59 8.92
N VAL A 220 11.11 13.62 8.01
CA VAL A 220 10.60 12.26 8.27
C VAL A 220 11.40 11.58 9.39
N LEU A 221 12.73 11.77 9.44
CA LEU A 221 13.55 11.22 10.52
C LEU A 221 13.21 11.84 11.88
N ASP A 222 12.94 13.15 11.94
CA ASP A 222 12.55 13.83 13.18
C ASP A 222 11.21 13.29 13.72
N THR A 223 10.24 13.02 12.84
CA THR A 223 8.94 12.42 13.26
C THR A 223 9.05 10.99 13.79
N VAL A 224 10.10 10.26 13.44
CA VAL A 224 10.36 8.91 13.96
C VAL A 224 11.06 8.97 15.32
N ALA A 225 11.93 9.97 15.55
CA ALA A 225 12.64 10.16 16.81
C ALA A 225 11.71 10.63 17.96
N ASP A 226 10.75 11.52 17.66
CA ASP A 226 9.78 12.02 18.66
C ASP A 226 8.79 10.93 19.14
N GLY A 227 8.74 9.77 18.47
CA GLY A 227 7.91 8.63 18.86
C GLY A 227 8.56 7.69 19.88
N GLU A 228 9.85 7.86 20.19
CA GLU A 228 10.60 6.98 21.11
C GLU A 228 10.79 7.56 22.52
N GLU A 229 10.42 8.82 22.78
CA GLU A 229 10.57 9.50 24.08
C GLU A 229 9.25 9.64 24.88
N GLU A 230 8.42 8.59 25.01
CA GLU A 230 7.42 8.54 26.09
C GLU A 230 7.34 7.13 26.69
N GLY A 231 8.36 6.79 27.49
CA GLY A 231 8.45 5.48 28.11
C GLY A 231 9.46 5.33 29.25
N ASP A 232 9.77 6.39 30.00
CA ASP A 232 10.40 6.22 31.31
C ASP A 232 10.07 7.40 32.24
N GLY A 233 9.59 7.08 33.44
CA GLY A 233 9.04 8.03 34.40
C GLY A 233 8.04 7.37 35.33
N GLY A 234 8.53 6.48 36.19
CA GLY A 234 7.73 5.86 37.24
C GLY A 234 7.29 6.86 38.32
N ASP A 235 6.33 6.42 39.13
CA ASP A 235 6.45 6.58 40.58
C ASP A 235 5.67 5.48 41.32
N ASP A 236 6.44 4.76 42.14
CA ASP A 236 6.00 4.00 43.31
C ASP A 236 5.61 4.98 44.43
N ALA A 237 4.84 4.46 45.42
CA ALA A 237 4.45 5.07 46.70
C ALA A 237 3.20 5.99 46.65
N ALA A 238 2.24 5.99 47.58
CA ALA A 238 2.02 5.33 48.87
C ALA A 238 0.48 5.16 49.05
N GLY A 239 -0.05 4.15 49.73
CA GLY A 239 -0.24 4.22 51.18
C GLY A 239 -1.57 4.88 51.57
N GLU A 240 -2.66 4.12 51.56
CA GLU A 240 -3.69 3.94 52.60
C GLU A 240 -4.86 3.09 52.08
#